data_AF-A0A0G0TCF3-F1
#
_entry.id   AF-A0A0G0TCF3-F1
#
_cell.length_a   1.000
_cell.length_b   1.000
_cell.length_c   1.000
_cell.angle_alpha   90.00
_cell.angle_beta   90.00
_cell.angle_gamma   90.00
#
_symmetry.space_group_name_H-M   'P 1'
#
loop_
_entity.id
_entity.type
_entity.pdbx_description
1 polymer ?
#
loop_
_entity_poly.entity_id
_entity_poly.type
_entity_poly.pdbx_seq_one_letter_code
_entity_poly.pdbx_strand_id
1 'polypeptide(L)'
;MTTKKAIKEIQNTFNINAIYAQRVFSLADKTNLLEDSGRIIDEKPKPFVKWVGGKRQLLAQFRLMNLYPPEKFDIKKGKYFEPFVGGGAVFFDLLPETAYLSDLNNELVITYNVIKNDVENLIKSLKKHKLDKDYFLKIRVQNPEKLSDLNTASRFIYLNRTCFNGMYRVNSRGGFNVPFGKYTNPLICDENNLRKASKALKNVEIKKQDYKEVLKKAKKGDFVYFDPPYYPVSKTASFTSYTFA
;
A
#
# COMPACT_ATOMS: atom_id res chain seq x y z
N MET A 1 -23.39 22.80 -14.20
CA MET A 1 -21.91 22.69 -14.15
C MET A 1 -21.47 21.57 -15.08
N THR A 2 -20.43 21.75 -15.90
CA THR A 2 -19.96 20.64 -16.76
C THR A 2 -19.26 19.56 -15.93
N THR A 3 -19.28 18.30 -16.37
CA THR A 3 -18.60 17.18 -15.69
C THR A 3 -17.13 17.48 -15.39
N LYS A 4 -16.40 18.06 -16.36
CA LYS A 4 -15.00 18.46 -16.16
C LYS A 4 -14.84 19.50 -15.06
N LYS A 5 -15.73 20.51 -14.99
CA LYS A 5 -15.67 21.56 -13.97
C LYS A 5 -15.95 20.99 -12.57
N ALA A 6 -16.92 20.10 -12.44
CA ALA A 6 -17.24 19.43 -11.17
C ALA A 6 -16.10 18.54 -10.66
N ILE A 7 -15.47 17.73 -11.54
CA ILE A 7 -14.31 16.92 -11.16
C ILE A 7 -13.14 17.82 -10.70
N LYS A 8 -12.91 18.94 -11.40
CA LYS A 8 -11.84 19.88 -11.03
C LYS A 8 -12.12 20.56 -9.68
N GLU A 9 -13.37 20.88 -9.41
CA GLU A 9 -13.80 21.42 -8.11
C GLU A 9 -13.51 20.42 -6.99
N ILE A 10 -13.93 19.16 -7.11
CA ILE A 10 -13.60 18.10 -6.13
C ILE A 10 -12.08 17.97 -5.96
N GLN A 11 -11.33 17.96 -7.06
CA GLN A 11 -9.88 17.86 -7.04
C GLN A 11 -9.24 18.96 -6.18
N ASN A 12 -9.65 20.20 -6.40
CA ASN A 12 -9.08 21.37 -5.73
C ASN A 12 -9.52 21.44 -4.27
N THR A 13 -10.81 21.21 -3.99
CA THR A 13 -11.38 21.29 -2.63
C THR A 13 -10.74 20.28 -1.69
N PHE A 14 -10.50 19.05 -2.16
CA PHE A 14 -9.99 17.97 -1.31
C PHE A 14 -8.51 17.65 -1.53
N ASN A 15 -7.81 18.40 -2.40
CA ASN A 15 -6.39 18.20 -2.71
C ASN A 15 -6.03 16.73 -3.09
N ILE A 16 -6.84 16.13 -3.96
CA ILE A 16 -6.66 14.77 -4.45
C ILE A 16 -6.18 14.75 -5.90
N ASN A 17 -5.71 13.59 -6.39
CA ASN A 17 -5.35 13.46 -7.79
C ASN A 17 -6.61 13.38 -8.68
N ALA A 18 -6.44 13.71 -9.96
CA ALA A 18 -7.55 13.76 -10.91
C ALA A 18 -8.19 12.38 -11.19
N ILE A 19 -7.42 11.29 -11.13
CA ILE A 19 -7.96 9.93 -11.31
C ILE A 19 -8.92 9.58 -10.16
N TYR A 20 -8.52 9.84 -8.92
CA TYR A 20 -9.37 9.63 -7.76
C TYR A 20 -10.55 10.60 -7.75
N ALA A 21 -10.38 11.86 -8.16
CA ALA A 21 -11.47 12.83 -8.27
C ALA A 21 -12.54 12.38 -9.28
N GLN A 22 -12.15 11.78 -10.41
CA GLN A 22 -13.10 11.18 -11.36
C GLN A 22 -13.90 10.04 -10.71
N ARG A 23 -13.23 9.18 -9.94
CA ARG A 23 -13.91 8.10 -9.20
C ARG A 23 -14.87 8.65 -8.16
N VAL A 24 -14.46 9.61 -7.33
CA VAL A 24 -15.32 10.26 -6.34
C VAL A 24 -16.52 10.89 -7.02
N PHE A 25 -16.31 11.64 -8.11
CA PHE A 25 -17.40 12.19 -8.90
C PHE A 25 -18.33 11.09 -9.43
N SER A 26 -17.84 9.92 -9.84
CA SER A 26 -18.72 8.84 -10.33
C SER A 26 -19.60 8.21 -9.25
N LEU A 27 -19.17 8.28 -7.98
CA LEU A 27 -19.86 7.66 -6.84
C LEU A 27 -20.75 8.64 -6.07
N ALA A 28 -20.39 9.92 -6.03
CA ALA A 28 -21.06 10.92 -5.20
C ALA A 28 -22.49 11.23 -5.69
N ASP A 29 -23.40 11.56 -4.79
CA ASP A 29 -24.68 12.19 -5.12
C ASP A 29 -24.44 13.55 -5.78
N LYS A 30 -25.05 13.78 -6.94
CA LYS A 30 -24.90 15.03 -7.71
C LYS A 30 -25.65 16.20 -7.10
N THR A 31 -26.66 15.96 -6.26
CA THR A 31 -27.44 17.00 -5.58
C THR A 31 -26.67 17.66 -4.45
N ASN A 32 -25.82 16.88 -3.75
CA ASN A 32 -24.99 17.32 -2.62
C ASN A 32 -23.50 16.99 -2.86
N LEU A 33 -23.01 17.36 -4.04
CA LEU A 33 -21.75 16.84 -4.59
C LEU A 33 -20.57 16.93 -3.64
N LEU A 34 -20.31 18.10 -3.05
CA LEU A 34 -19.12 18.30 -2.22
C LEU A 34 -19.23 17.59 -0.87
N GLU A 35 -20.40 17.62 -0.24
CA GLU A 35 -20.61 16.95 1.04
C GLU A 35 -20.43 15.43 0.91
N ASP A 36 -21.08 14.83 -0.10
CA ASP A 36 -20.98 13.40 -0.33
C ASP A 36 -19.59 12.98 -0.83
N SER A 37 -18.94 13.84 -1.63
CA SER A 37 -17.52 13.64 -1.99
C SER A 37 -16.62 13.60 -0.75
N GLY A 38 -16.86 14.46 0.24
CA GLY A 38 -16.13 14.46 1.50
C GLY A 38 -16.25 13.13 2.23
N ARG A 39 -17.47 12.60 2.35
CA ARG A 39 -17.74 11.28 2.98
C ARG A 39 -17.01 10.14 2.26
N ILE A 40 -17.01 10.14 0.92
CA ILE A 40 -16.29 9.13 0.13
C ILE A 40 -14.77 9.24 0.34
N ILE A 41 -14.25 10.46 0.45
CA ILE A 41 -12.82 10.73 0.65
C ILE A 41 -12.37 10.34 2.06
N ASP A 42 -13.23 10.50 3.07
CA ASP A 42 -12.93 10.03 4.44
C ASP A 42 -12.79 8.51 4.52
N GLU A 43 -13.45 7.77 3.63
CA GLU A 43 -13.31 6.31 3.49
C GLU A 43 -12.02 5.88 2.75
N LYS A 44 -11.19 6.83 2.28
CA LYS A 44 -9.95 6.54 1.56
C LYS A 44 -8.92 5.85 2.49
N PRO A 45 -8.47 4.62 2.18
CA PRO A 45 -7.40 3.97 2.92
C PRO A 45 -6.03 4.64 2.72
N LYS A 46 -5.13 4.33 3.63
CA LYS A 46 -3.72 4.71 3.63
C LYS A 46 -2.85 3.44 3.68
N PRO A 47 -1.57 3.52 3.27
CA PRO A 47 -0.60 2.44 3.50
C PRO A 47 -0.66 1.86 4.92
N PHE A 48 -0.85 0.54 5.03
CA PHE A 48 -0.97 -0.15 6.33
C PHE A 48 0.37 -0.45 6.99
N VAL A 49 1.49 -0.28 6.27
CA VAL A 49 2.86 -0.43 6.79
C VAL A 49 3.72 0.79 6.50
N LYS A 50 4.72 1.01 7.34
CA LYS A 50 5.86 1.86 7.01
C LYS A 50 6.74 1.08 6.03
N TRP A 51 7.12 1.72 4.92
CA TRP A 51 7.95 1.08 3.90
C TRP A 51 9.09 2.01 3.52
N VAL A 52 10.30 1.45 3.44
CA VAL A 52 11.47 2.20 2.97
C VAL A 52 11.22 2.59 1.51
N GLY A 53 11.52 3.84 1.16
CA GLY A 53 11.22 4.39 -0.16
C GLY A 53 9.76 4.80 -0.38
N GLY A 54 8.88 4.70 0.64
CA GLY A 54 7.46 5.01 0.51
C GLY A 54 7.19 6.43 -0.02
N LYS A 55 6.42 6.52 -1.11
CA LYS A 55 6.23 7.75 -1.90
C LYS A 55 5.25 8.76 -1.34
N ARG A 56 4.75 8.58 -0.10
CA ARG A 56 3.71 9.42 0.50
C ARG A 56 4.06 10.92 0.50
N GLN A 57 5.32 11.28 0.74
CA GLN A 57 5.78 12.67 0.72
C GLN A 57 5.86 13.26 -0.71
N LEU A 58 6.04 12.42 -1.73
CA LEU A 58 6.14 12.84 -3.13
C LEU A 58 4.79 12.95 -3.84
N LEU A 59 3.71 12.39 -3.26
CA LEU A 59 2.37 12.42 -3.89
C LEU A 59 1.89 13.84 -4.18
N ALA A 60 2.19 14.82 -3.31
CA ALA A 60 1.85 16.22 -3.54
C ALA A 60 2.58 16.77 -4.78
N GLN A 61 3.86 16.46 -4.93
CA GLN A 61 4.65 16.85 -6.10
C GLN A 61 4.13 16.17 -7.38
N PHE A 62 3.76 14.89 -7.32
CA PHE A 62 3.18 14.17 -8.47
C PHE A 62 1.89 14.84 -8.96
N ARG A 63 1.05 15.31 -8.03
CA ARG A 63 -0.16 16.07 -8.33
C ARG A 63 0.14 17.43 -8.96
N LEU A 64 1.06 18.20 -8.37
CA LEU A 64 1.43 19.53 -8.86
C LEU A 64 2.06 19.47 -10.26
N MET A 65 2.92 18.49 -10.50
CA MET A 65 3.59 18.27 -11.79
C MET A 65 2.70 17.54 -12.81
N ASN A 66 1.46 17.21 -12.44
CA ASN A 66 0.51 16.49 -13.30
C ASN A 66 1.09 15.20 -13.91
N LEU A 67 1.83 14.43 -13.11
CA LEU A 67 2.52 13.20 -13.56
C LEU A 67 1.59 12.01 -13.74
N TYR A 68 0.41 12.06 -13.13
CA TYR A 68 -0.65 11.10 -13.43
C TYR A 68 -1.26 11.45 -14.79
N PRO A 69 -1.67 10.48 -15.61
CA PRO A 69 -2.26 10.75 -16.93
C PRO A 69 -3.80 10.72 -16.90
N PRO A 70 -4.52 11.67 -16.25
CA PRO A 70 -5.95 11.55 -16.01
C PRO A 70 -6.83 11.60 -17.26
N GLU A 71 -6.37 12.24 -18.33
CA GLU A 71 -7.14 12.31 -19.60
C GLU A 71 -6.99 11.04 -20.44
N LYS A 72 -5.94 10.24 -20.18
CA LYS A 72 -5.64 9.02 -20.92
C LYS A 72 -6.03 7.75 -20.15
N PHE A 73 -6.28 7.89 -18.84
CA PHE A 73 -6.69 6.80 -17.97
C PHE A 73 -8.21 6.79 -17.80
N ASP A 74 -8.88 5.83 -18.46
CA ASP A 74 -10.30 5.58 -18.27
C ASP A 74 -10.50 4.84 -16.93
N ILE A 75 -11.13 5.48 -15.95
CA ILE A 75 -11.33 4.86 -14.62
C ILE A 75 -12.14 3.56 -14.63
N LYS A 76 -12.98 3.33 -15.65
CA LYS A 76 -13.83 2.14 -15.78
C LYS A 76 -13.15 1.00 -16.54
N LYS A 77 -12.23 1.33 -17.47
CA LYS A 77 -11.61 0.35 -18.38
C LYS A 77 -10.10 0.18 -18.16
N GLY A 78 -9.43 1.26 -17.80
CA GLY A 78 -7.99 1.32 -17.57
C GLY A 78 -7.61 0.54 -16.32
N LYS A 79 -6.58 -0.29 -16.45
CA LYS A 79 -6.02 -1.06 -15.35
C LYS A 79 -4.76 -0.37 -14.85
N TYR A 80 -4.56 -0.44 -13.55
CA TYR A 80 -3.36 0.07 -12.91
C TYR A 80 -2.39 -1.07 -12.61
N PHE A 81 -1.09 -0.83 -12.82
CA PHE A 81 -0.03 -1.78 -12.55
C PHE A 81 1.03 -1.13 -11.67
N GLU A 82 1.38 -1.79 -10.57
CA GLU A 82 2.47 -1.36 -9.68
C GLU A 82 3.38 -2.57 -9.40
N PRO A 83 4.42 -2.78 -10.23
CA PRO A 83 5.24 -3.99 -10.16
C PRO A 83 6.19 -4.05 -8.96
N PHE A 84 6.30 -2.96 -8.21
CA PHE A 84 7.11 -2.77 -7.01
C PHE A 84 6.26 -2.07 -5.94
N VAL A 85 5.16 -2.71 -5.54
CA VAL A 85 4.13 -2.02 -4.74
C VAL A 85 4.65 -1.51 -3.40
N GLY A 86 5.54 -2.23 -2.72
CA GLY A 86 6.00 -1.86 -1.38
C GLY A 86 4.82 -1.53 -0.44
N GLY A 87 4.82 -0.32 0.13
CA GLY A 87 3.70 0.16 0.97
C GLY A 87 2.42 0.56 0.21
N GLY A 88 2.44 0.60 -1.13
CA GLY A 88 1.31 0.92 -2.00
C GLY A 88 0.88 2.38 -1.94
N ALA A 89 1.81 3.31 -1.68
CA ALA A 89 1.49 4.72 -1.51
C ALA A 89 0.82 5.32 -2.75
N VAL A 90 1.24 4.92 -3.95
CA VAL A 90 0.66 5.40 -5.21
C VAL A 90 -0.66 4.68 -5.50
N PHE A 91 -0.73 3.36 -5.36
CA PHE A 91 -1.99 2.61 -5.42
C PHE A 91 -3.09 3.22 -4.54
N PHE A 92 -2.82 3.44 -3.25
CA PHE A 92 -3.80 4.02 -2.32
C PHE A 92 -4.09 5.50 -2.60
N ASP A 93 -3.20 6.22 -3.30
CA ASP A 93 -3.50 7.57 -3.75
C ASP A 93 -4.51 7.56 -4.91
N LEU A 94 -4.33 6.65 -5.87
CA LEU A 94 -5.13 6.57 -7.11
C LEU A 94 -6.47 5.85 -6.92
N LEU A 95 -6.49 4.78 -6.13
CA LEU A 95 -7.63 3.86 -5.97
C LEU A 95 -8.32 3.47 -7.28
N PRO A 96 -7.58 2.86 -8.22
CA PRO A 96 -8.14 2.33 -9.47
C PRO A 96 -9.20 1.26 -9.20
N GLU A 97 -10.14 1.07 -10.13
CA GLU A 97 -11.16 0.00 -10.01
C GLU A 97 -10.57 -1.40 -10.14
N THR A 98 -9.61 -1.57 -11.06
CA THR A 98 -8.87 -2.81 -11.27
C THR A 98 -7.38 -2.52 -11.23
N ALA A 99 -6.63 -3.30 -10.45
CA ALA A 99 -5.19 -3.18 -10.35
C ALA A 99 -4.47 -4.52 -10.27
N TYR A 100 -3.20 -4.51 -10.69
CA TYR A 100 -2.26 -5.61 -10.60
C TYR A 100 -1.03 -5.12 -9.84
N LEU A 101 -0.88 -5.60 -8.62
CA LEU A 101 0.21 -5.23 -7.73
C LEU A 101 1.16 -6.43 -7.62
N SER A 102 2.46 -6.18 -7.65
CA SER A 102 3.44 -7.22 -7.33
C SER A 102 4.59 -6.70 -6.50
N ASP A 103 5.22 -7.62 -5.80
CA ASP A 103 6.48 -7.42 -5.09
C ASP A 103 7.21 -8.76 -5.02
N LEU A 104 8.52 -8.74 -4.78
CA LEU A 104 9.28 -9.98 -4.50
C LEU A 104 9.19 -10.37 -3.02
N ASN A 105 8.82 -9.44 -2.15
CA ASN A 105 8.65 -9.72 -0.73
C ASN A 105 7.40 -10.57 -0.46
N ASN A 106 7.61 -11.85 -0.15
CA ASN A 106 6.52 -12.79 0.09
C ASN A 106 5.66 -12.43 1.31
N GLU A 107 6.27 -12.02 2.43
CA GLU A 107 5.52 -11.63 3.64
C GLU A 107 4.61 -10.43 3.37
N LEU A 108 5.07 -9.46 2.59
CA LEU A 108 4.28 -8.30 2.16
C LEU A 108 3.09 -8.75 1.30
N VAL A 109 3.32 -9.57 0.27
CA VAL A 109 2.27 -10.09 -0.62
C VAL A 109 1.24 -10.91 0.15
N ILE A 110 1.68 -11.78 1.06
CA ILE A 110 0.78 -12.53 1.96
C ILE A 110 -0.05 -11.54 2.79
N THR A 111 0.58 -10.53 3.38
CA THR A 111 -0.11 -9.54 4.21
C THR A 111 -1.19 -8.78 3.44
N TYR A 112 -0.89 -8.33 2.22
CA TYR A 112 -1.90 -7.71 1.35
C TYR A 112 -3.08 -8.66 1.08
N ASN A 113 -2.81 -9.93 0.76
CA ASN A 113 -3.87 -10.91 0.48
C ASN A 113 -4.70 -11.27 1.73
N VAL A 114 -4.09 -11.33 2.91
CA VAL A 114 -4.82 -11.50 4.18
C VAL A 114 -5.69 -10.28 4.47
N ILE A 115 -5.18 -9.05 4.28
CA ILE A 115 -6.01 -7.83 4.42
C ILE A 115 -7.18 -7.86 3.43
N LYS A 116 -6.94 -8.31 2.19
CA LYS A 116 -7.99 -8.43 1.18
C LYS A 116 -9.08 -9.43 1.57
N ASN A 117 -8.69 -10.61 2.06
CA ASN A 117 -9.59 -11.77 2.15
C ASN A 117 -10.04 -12.13 3.58
N ASP A 118 -9.28 -11.77 4.63
CA ASP A 118 -9.50 -12.21 6.01
C ASP A 118 -9.17 -11.11 7.05
N VAL A 119 -9.62 -9.88 6.77
CA VAL A 119 -9.26 -8.69 7.58
C VAL A 119 -9.74 -8.78 9.03
N GLU A 120 -10.89 -9.39 9.31
CA GLU A 120 -11.45 -9.43 10.66
C GLU A 120 -10.68 -10.38 11.58
N ASN A 121 -10.23 -11.54 11.08
CA ASN A 121 -9.35 -12.40 11.86
C ASN A 121 -7.95 -11.80 12.01
N LEU A 122 -7.46 -11.06 11.01
CA LEU A 122 -6.22 -10.31 11.13
C LEU A 122 -6.31 -9.27 12.25
N ILE A 123 -7.39 -8.49 12.31
CA ILE A 123 -7.64 -7.52 13.38
C ILE A 123 -7.67 -8.22 14.75
N LYS A 124 -8.40 -9.33 14.88
CA LYS A 124 -8.43 -10.12 16.12
C LYS A 124 -7.05 -10.63 16.52
N SER A 125 -6.21 -11.03 15.55
CA SER A 125 -4.84 -11.48 15.80
C SER A 125 -3.94 -10.32 16.26
N LEU A 126 -4.00 -9.18 15.57
CA LEU A 126 -3.18 -8.00 15.87
C LEU A 126 -3.43 -7.45 17.27
N LYS A 127 -4.69 -7.47 17.74
CA LYS A 127 -5.07 -7.03 19.09
C LYS A 127 -4.42 -7.84 20.22
N LYS A 128 -3.91 -9.05 19.94
CA LYS A 128 -3.26 -9.90 20.94
C LYS A 128 -1.79 -9.53 21.17
N HIS A 129 -1.19 -8.75 20.26
CA HIS A 129 0.21 -8.37 20.38
C HIS A 129 0.41 -7.36 21.51
N LYS A 130 1.59 -7.44 22.15
CA LYS A 130 1.98 -6.59 23.26
C LYS A 130 3.21 -5.76 22.89
N LEU A 131 3.27 -4.53 23.39
CA LEU A 131 4.46 -3.70 23.31
C LEU A 131 5.40 -4.09 24.46
N ASP A 132 6.18 -5.13 24.24
CA ASP A 132 7.18 -5.62 25.17
C ASP A 132 8.39 -6.15 24.39
N LYS A 133 9.60 -5.92 24.92
CA LYS A 133 10.84 -6.24 24.22
C LYS A 133 11.04 -7.76 24.11
N ASP A 134 10.76 -8.51 25.17
CA ASP A 134 10.94 -9.97 25.16
C ASP A 134 9.89 -10.64 24.28
N TYR A 135 8.65 -10.16 24.33
CA TYR A 135 7.59 -10.56 23.41
C TYR A 135 7.99 -10.25 21.95
N PHE A 136 8.51 -9.06 21.67
CA PHE A 136 9.00 -8.71 20.33
C PHE A 136 10.08 -9.69 19.85
N LEU A 137 11.07 -10.00 20.69
CA LEU A 137 12.14 -10.93 20.33
C LEU A 137 11.60 -12.34 20.03
N LYS A 138 10.62 -12.82 20.81
CA LYS A 138 9.93 -14.10 20.55
C LYS A 138 9.21 -14.12 19.21
N ILE A 139 8.46 -13.06 18.88
CA ILE A 139 7.76 -12.96 17.58
C ILE A 139 8.76 -12.82 16.42
N ARG A 140 9.85 -12.07 16.63
CA ARG A 140 10.88 -11.81 15.61
C ARG A 140 11.54 -13.09 15.10
N VAL A 141 11.85 -14.03 15.99
CA VAL A 141 12.56 -15.28 15.63
C VAL A 141 11.68 -16.34 14.96
N GLN A 142 10.36 -16.15 14.92
CA GLN A 142 9.46 -17.06 14.22
C GLN A 142 9.78 -17.09 12.72
N ASN A 143 9.78 -18.29 12.14
CA ASN A 143 9.91 -18.46 10.69
C ASN A 143 8.53 -18.29 10.02
N PRO A 144 8.30 -17.24 9.20
CA PRO A 144 7.03 -17.02 8.52
C PRO A 144 6.62 -18.17 7.59
N GLU A 145 7.55 -18.96 7.06
CA GLU A 145 7.23 -20.13 6.22
C GLU A 145 6.57 -21.28 7.00
N LYS A 146 6.69 -21.27 8.33
CA LYS A 146 6.06 -22.26 9.22
C LYS A 146 4.76 -21.75 9.86
N LEU A 147 4.34 -20.54 9.51
CA LEU A 147 3.12 -19.93 10.01
C LEU A 147 2.03 -20.00 8.94
N SER A 148 0.77 -19.98 9.38
CA SER A 148 -0.34 -19.69 8.46
C SER A 148 -0.22 -18.27 7.92
N ASP A 149 -0.79 -18.02 6.74
CA ASP A 149 -0.81 -16.69 6.13
C ASP A 149 -1.31 -15.60 7.08
N LEU A 150 -2.38 -15.88 7.82
CA LEU A 150 -2.94 -14.99 8.84
C LEU A 150 -1.91 -14.62 9.92
N ASN A 151 -1.16 -15.61 10.43
CA ASN A 151 -0.16 -15.38 11.46
C ASN A 151 1.09 -14.69 10.89
N THR A 152 1.47 -14.99 9.64
CA THR A 152 2.52 -14.28 8.91
C THR A 152 2.18 -12.81 8.75
N ALA A 153 0.96 -12.48 8.30
CA ALA A 153 0.48 -11.11 8.14
C ALA A 153 0.43 -10.35 9.47
N SER A 154 -0.11 -10.98 10.53
CA SER A 154 -0.19 -10.40 11.86
C SER A 154 1.21 -10.09 12.42
N ARG A 155 2.12 -11.08 12.34
CA ARG A 155 3.53 -10.93 12.70
C ARG A 155 4.19 -9.80 11.93
N PHE A 156 4.02 -9.75 10.61
CA PHE A 156 4.65 -8.75 9.75
C PHE A 156 4.26 -7.32 10.15
N ILE A 157 2.96 -7.05 10.31
CA ILE A 157 2.47 -5.73 10.73
C ILE A 157 2.97 -5.39 12.14
N TYR A 158 2.90 -6.33 13.08
CA TYR A 158 3.41 -6.11 14.44
C TYR A 158 4.88 -5.72 14.44
N LEU A 159 5.74 -6.49 13.75
CA LEU A 159 7.16 -6.20 13.65
C LEU A 159 7.38 -4.84 13.00
N ASN A 160 6.69 -4.53 11.89
CA ASN A 160 6.81 -3.22 11.23
C ASN A 160 6.42 -2.04 12.13
N ARG A 161 5.41 -2.22 12.98
CA ARG A 161 4.93 -1.15 13.87
C ARG A 161 5.79 -0.98 15.13
N THR A 162 6.57 -2.00 15.50
CA THR A 162 7.33 -2.02 16.75
C THR A 162 8.85 -2.06 16.57
N CYS A 163 9.38 -2.38 15.39
CA CYS A 163 10.81 -2.41 15.11
C CYS A 163 11.37 -1.00 14.82
N PHE A 164 12.68 -0.85 14.92
CA PHE A 164 13.36 0.41 14.64
C PHE A 164 12.99 0.97 13.25
N ASN A 165 12.39 2.17 13.25
CA ASN A 165 11.93 2.93 12.07
C ASN A 165 10.94 2.23 11.15
N GLY A 166 10.34 1.11 11.56
CA GLY A 166 9.45 0.32 10.70
C GLY A 166 10.14 -0.17 9.43
N MET A 167 11.43 -0.46 9.53
CA MET A 167 12.18 -1.06 8.42
C MET A 167 11.82 -2.53 8.27
N TYR A 168 11.86 -3.01 7.03
CA TYR A 168 11.91 -4.43 6.73
C TYR A 168 13.33 -4.78 6.28
N ARG A 169 14.02 -5.66 7.00
CA ARG A 169 15.37 -6.14 6.66
C ARG A 169 15.54 -7.57 7.13
N VAL A 170 16.13 -8.39 6.26
CA VAL A 170 16.44 -9.79 6.52
C VAL A 170 17.95 -10.02 6.50
N ASN A 171 18.41 -11.05 7.19
CA ASN A 171 19.79 -11.53 7.10
C ASN A 171 19.98 -12.46 5.89
N SER A 172 21.19 -13.00 5.71
CA SER A 172 21.52 -13.90 4.60
C SER A 172 20.75 -15.23 4.59
N ARG A 173 20.09 -15.57 5.70
CA ARG A 173 19.24 -16.76 5.85
C ARG A 173 17.74 -16.41 5.77
N GLY A 174 17.39 -15.21 5.29
CA GLY A 174 16.00 -14.75 5.19
C GLY A 174 15.34 -14.35 6.51
N GLY A 175 16.05 -14.42 7.63
CA GLY A 175 15.50 -14.08 8.96
C GLY A 175 15.44 -12.58 9.19
N PHE A 176 14.26 -12.07 9.60
CA PHE A 176 14.09 -10.65 9.96
C PHE A 176 15.04 -10.25 11.11
N ASN A 177 15.81 -9.18 10.92
CA ASN A 177 16.91 -8.80 11.83
C ASN A 177 16.88 -7.34 12.30
N VAL A 178 15.75 -6.65 12.18
CA VAL A 178 15.62 -5.27 12.70
C VAL A 178 15.45 -5.32 14.22
N PRO A 179 16.13 -4.45 14.99
CA PRO A 179 15.98 -4.40 16.44
C PRO A 179 14.63 -3.83 16.86
N PHE A 180 14.27 -4.03 18.13
CA PHE A 180 13.11 -3.40 18.74
C PHE A 180 13.24 -1.88 18.70
N GLY A 181 12.16 -1.18 18.33
CA GLY A 181 12.12 0.28 18.25
C GLY A 181 11.82 0.91 19.61
N LYS A 182 12.17 2.19 19.75
CA LYS A 182 11.85 3.00 20.93
C LYS A 182 10.52 3.74 20.71
N TYR A 183 9.41 3.01 20.74
CA TYR A 183 8.07 3.59 20.64
C TYR A 183 7.36 3.51 21.99
N THR A 184 6.63 4.56 22.35
CA THR A 184 5.82 4.61 23.59
C THR A 184 4.44 4.00 23.39
N ASN A 185 3.78 4.29 22.26
CA ASN A 185 2.46 3.76 21.92
C ASN A 185 2.28 3.63 20.40
N PRO A 186 2.91 2.63 19.74
CA PRO A 186 2.76 2.45 18.31
C PRO A 186 1.35 1.92 18.00
N LEU A 187 0.71 2.49 16.96
CA LEU A 187 -0.54 1.95 16.42
C LEU A 187 -0.26 0.63 15.71
N ILE A 188 -0.33 -0.47 16.45
CA ILE A 188 -0.15 -1.85 15.95
C ILE A 188 -1.35 -2.27 15.10
N CYS A 189 -2.56 -2.01 15.60
CA CYS A 189 -3.81 -2.36 14.93
C CYS A 189 -4.60 -1.09 14.60
N ASP A 190 -4.54 -0.68 13.34
CA ASP A 190 -5.41 0.38 12.79
C ASP A 190 -6.62 -0.28 12.11
N GLU A 191 -7.60 -0.70 12.91
CA GLU A 191 -8.74 -1.48 12.44
C GLU A 191 -9.53 -0.78 11.33
N ASN A 192 -9.73 0.53 11.49
CA ASN A 192 -10.48 1.34 10.54
C ASN A 192 -9.74 1.40 9.20
N ASN A 193 -8.43 1.66 9.21
CA ASN A 193 -7.65 1.66 7.97
C ASN A 193 -7.57 0.27 7.34
N LEU A 194 -7.43 -0.81 8.13
CA LEU A 194 -7.37 -2.18 7.62
C LEU A 194 -8.67 -2.56 6.90
N ARG A 195 -9.84 -2.22 7.45
CA ARG A 195 -11.14 -2.43 6.79
C ARG A 195 -11.27 -1.62 5.50
N LYS A 196 -10.84 -0.34 5.50
CA LYS A 196 -10.81 0.51 4.31
C LYS A 196 -9.89 -0.07 3.23
N ALA A 197 -8.71 -0.56 3.61
CA ALA A 197 -7.77 -1.20 2.71
C ALA A 197 -8.35 -2.51 2.13
N SER A 198 -8.98 -3.34 2.96
CA SER A 198 -9.68 -4.56 2.54
C SER A 198 -10.72 -4.27 1.46
N LYS A 199 -11.59 -3.26 1.67
CA LYS A 199 -12.57 -2.80 0.67
C LYS A 199 -11.89 -2.39 -0.65
N ALA A 200 -10.82 -1.60 -0.59
CA ALA A 200 -10.09 -1.14 -1.77
C ALA A 200 -9.37 -2.26 -2.55
N LEU A 201 -8.96 -3.33 -1.87
CA LEU A 201 -8.21 -4.42 -2.47
C LEU A 201 -9.09 -5.51 -3.11
N LYS A 202 -10.42 -5.46 -2.97
CA LYS A 202 -11.34 -6.51 -3.46
C LYS A 202 -11.11 -6.87 -4.94
N ASN A 203 -10.93 -5.88 -5.80
CA ASN A 203 -10.76 -6.06 -7.26
C ASN A 203 -9.28 -5.98 -7.71
N VAL A 204 -8.36 -6.24 -6.78
CA VAL A 204 -6.92 -6.15 -7.03
C VAL A 204 -6.29 -7.53 -7.06
N GLU A 205 -5.51 -7.82 -8.10
CA GLU A 205 -4.65 -9.00 -8.15
C GLU A 205 -3.31 -8.65 -7.51
N ILE A 206 -2.87 -9.45 -6.53
CA ILE A 206 -1.66 -9.17 -5.75
C ILE A 206 -0.81 -10.44 -5.72
N LYS A 207 0.38 -10.39 -6.33
CA LYS A 207 1.22 -11.57 -6.54
C LYS A 207 2.67 -11.35 -6.17
N LYS A 208 3.30 -12.43 -5.68
CA LYS A 208 4.74 -12.53 -5.56
C LYS A 208 5.28 -12.93 -6.93
N GLN A 209 5.82 -11.98 -7.68
CA GLN A 209 6.37 -12.24 -9.01
C GLN A 209 7.34 -11.13 -9.42
N ASP A 210 8.20 -11.46 -10.37
CA ASP A 210 9.07 -10.47 -11.02
C ASP A 210 8.24 -9.42 -11.78
N TYR A 211 8.77 -8.20 -11.84
CA TYR A 211 8.09 -7.07 -12.48
C TYR A 211 7.77 -7.34 -13.96
N LYS A 212 8.55 -8.18 -14.66
CA LYS A 212 8.28 -8.52 -16.06
C LYS A 212 6.99 -9.34 -16.22
N GLU A 213 6.65 -10.18 -15.24
CA GLU A 213 5.50 -11.07 -15.31
C GLU A 213 4.18 -10.30 -15.23
N VAL A 214 4.10 -9.31 -14.32
CA VAL A 214 2.87 -8.50 -14.16
C VAL A 214 2.57 -7.66 -15.41
N LEU A 215 3.62 -7.26 -16.16
CA LEU A 215 3.50 -6.43 -17.36
C LEU A 215 2.96 -7.18 -18.57
N LYS A 216 3.03 -8.50 -18.62
CA LYS A 216 2.47 -9.31 -19.71
C LYS A 216 0.95 -9.11 -19.88
N LYS A 217 0.28 -8.57 -18.85
CA LYS A 217 -1.16 -8.29 -18.86
C LYS A 217 -1.51 -6.86 -19.28
N ALA A 218 -0.54 -5.95 -19.32
CA ALA A 218 -0.77 -4.53 -19.60
C ALA A 218 -1.11 -4.31 -21.08
N LYS A 219 -2.05 -3.40 -21.33
CA LYS A 219 -2.55 -3.05 -22.66
C LYS A 219 -2.54 -1.53 -22.86
N LYS A 220 -2.74 -1.09 -24.10
CA LYS A 220 -2.91 0.33 -24.43
C LYS A 220 -4.05 0.94 -23.61
N GLY A 221 -3.78 2.04 -22.91
CA GLY A 221 -4.74 2.73 -22.03
C GLY A 221 -4.57 2.41 -20.55
N ASP A 222 -3.75 1.41 -20.20
CA ASP A 222 -3.40 1.11 -18.82
C ASP A 222 -2.35 2.10 -18.28
N PHE A 223 -2.30 2.23 -16.95
CA PHE A 223 -1.29 3.04 -16.25
C PHE A 223 -0.35 2.14 -15.44
N VAL A 224 0.94 2.21 -15.74
CA VAL A 224 1.99 1.46 -15.04
C VAL A 224 2.86 2.44 -14.25
N TYR A 225 3.01 2.21 -12.95
CA TYR A 225 3.92 2.96 -12.08
C TYR A 225 5.08 2.06 -11.65
N PHE A 226 6.30 2.49 -11.97
CA PHE A 226 7.52 1.80 -11.56
C PHE A 226 8.23 2.56 -10.45
N ASP A 227 8.55 1.84 -9.38
CA ASP A 227 9.36 2.34 -8.26
C ASP A 227 10.38 1.27 -7.84
N PRO A 228 11.32 0.90 -8.73
CA PRO A 228 12.32 -0.12 -8.42
C PRO A 228 13.27 0.37 -7.31
N PRO A 229 14.00 -0.54 -6.64
CA PRO A 229 15.10 -0.16 -5.77
C PRO A 229 16.08 0.79 -6.48
N TYR A 230 16.47 1.86 -5.82
CA TYR A 230 17.39 2.85 -6.40
C TYR A 230 18.76 2.25 -6.66
N TYR A 231 19.35 2.67 -7.78
CA TYR A 231 20.73 2.30 -8.10
C TYR A 231 21.69 2.87 -7.04
N PRO A 232 22.64 2.07 -6.52
CA PRO A 232 23.61 2.54 -5.53
C PRO A 232 24.39 3.74 -6.08
N VAL A 233 24.35 4.86 -5.36
CA VAL A 233 25.06 6.10 -5.75
C VAL A 233 26.58 5.99 -5.48
N SER A 234 27.02 4.97 -4.74
CA SER A 234 28.43 4.64 -4.50
C SER A 234 28.64 3.17 -4.11
N LYS A 235 29.87 2.65 -4.22
CA LYS A 235 30.26 1.27 -3.84
C LYS A 235 29.97 0.91 -2.37
N THR A 236 29.87 1.90 -1.48
CA THR A 236 29.59 1.72 -0.04
C THR A 236 28.12 1.91 0.32
N ALA A 237 27.28 2.39 -0.60
CA ALA A 237 25.84 2.54 -0.40
C ALA A 237 25.10 1.23 -0.74
N SER A 238 25.41 0.13 -0.03
CA SER A 238 24.71 -1.15 -0.20
C SER A 238 23.36 -1.13 0.51
N PHE A 239 22.40 -0.34 0.00
CA PHE A 239 20.99 -0.37 0.40
C PHE A 239 20.16 -1.37 -0.43
N THR A 240 20.79 -2.31 -1.15
CA THR A 240 20.12 -3.20 -2.11
C THR A 240 19.75 -4.58 -1.56
N SER A 241 20.10 -4.92 -0.32
CA SER A 241 19.80 -6.23 0.27
C SER A 241 18.38 -6.31 0.86
N TYR A 242 17.34 -6.06 0.05
CA TYR A 242 15.95 -6.10 0.50
C TYR A 242 15.10 -7.23 -0.10
N THR A 243 15.61 -7.99 -1.07
CA THR A 243 14.90 -9.12 -1.69
C THR A 243 15.91 -10.18 -2.14
N PHE A 244 15.80 -11.40 -1.61
CA PHE A 244 16.48 -12.57 -2.19
C PHE A 244 15.75 -12.94 -3.49
N ALA A 245 16.54 -13.19 -4.54
CA ALA A 245 16.05 -13.70 -5.83
C ALA A 245 15.46 -15.11 -5.67
#